data_AF-A0A409WCT0-F1
#
_entry.id   AF-A0A409WCT0-F1
#
_cell.length_a   1.000
_cell.length_b   1.000
_cell.length_c   1.000
_cell.angle_alpha   90.00
_cell.angle_beta   90.00
_cell.angle_gamma   90.00
#
_symmetry.space_group_name_H-M   'P 1'
#
loop_
_entity.id
_entity.type
_entity.pdbx_description
1 polymer ?
#
loop_
_entity_poly.entity_id
_entity_poly.type
_entity_poly.pdbx_seq_one_letter_code
_entity_poly.pdbx_strand_id
1 'polypeptide(L)'
;ADKNPGNVAGGLKAAIHNPNVSEEAKQSSAQRLQNMGEEVSGSKDEGSGTNRQLGGHKAALKNPNVSEEAKEHSAQVLREAYDEE
;
A
#
# COMPACT_ATOMS: atom_id res chain seq x y z
N ALA A 1 -18.91 -3.78 9.52
CA ALA A 1 -17.56 -3.45 10.02
C ALA A 1 -16.57 -3.87 8.93
N ASP A 2 -16.32 -2.94 8.01
CA ASP A 2 -15.37 -3.11 6.90
C ASP A 2 -13.97 -3.33 7.45
N LYS A 3 -13.58 -4.60 7.51
CA LYS A 3 -12.24 -5.01 7.92
C LYS A 3 -11.33 -4.63 6.77
N ASN A 4 -10.62 -3.51 6.89
CA ASN A 4 -9.55 -3.15 5.95
C ASN A 4 -8.52 -4.30 5.94
N PRO A 5 -8.43 -5.11 4.87
CA PRO A 5 -7.60 -6.32 4.86
C PRO A 5 -6.12 -5.99 5.12
N GLY A 6 -5.66 -4.82 4.67
CA GLY A 6 -4.31 -4.31 4.98
C GLY A 6 -4.04 -4.09 6.47
N ASN A 7 -5.03 -3.62 7.24
CA ASN A 7 -4.87 -3.42 8.68
C ASN A 7 -4.82 -4.76 9.44
N VAL A 8 -5.62 -5.74 8.99
CA VAL A 8 -5.60 -7.09 9.54
C VAL A 8 -4.27 -7.78 9.25
N ALA A 9 -3.79 -7.70 8.00
CA ALA A 9 -2.48 -8.24 7.61
C ALA A 9 -1.33 -7.61 8.42
N GLY A 10 -1.37 -6.30 8.64
CA GLY A 10 -0.40 -5.59 9.49
C GLY A 10 -0.41 -6.10 10.94
N GLY A 11 -1.59 -6.29 11.53
CA GLY A 11 -1.73 -6.83 12.88
C GLY A 11 -1.22 -8.27 13.01
N LEU A 12 -1.53 -9.13 12.04
CA LEU A 12 -1.03 -10.51 12.00
C LEU A 12 0.49 -10.55 11.86
N LYS A 13 1.08 -9.68 11.03
CA LYS A 13 2.53 -9.56 10.89
C LYS A 13 3.20 -9.11 12.19
N ALA A 14 2.60 -8.14 12.88
CA ALA A 14 3.09 -7.70 14.18
C ALA A 14 3.05 -8.83 15.22
N ALA A 15 1.98 -9.64 15.23
CA ALA A 15 1.88 -10.80 16.11
C ALA A 15 3.01 -11.81 15.87
N ILE A 16 3.33 -12.14 14.61
CA ILE A 16 4.40 -13.10 14.27
C ILE A 16 5.77 -12.68 14.83
N HIS A 17 6.08 -11.38 14.81
CA HIS A 17 7.38 -10.87 15.28
C HIS A 17 7.42 -10.50 16.76
N ASN A 18 6.28 -10.51 17.45
CA ASN A 18 6.23 -10.13 18.86
C ASN A 18 6.82 -11.26 19.74
N PRO A 19 7.90 -11.01 20.51
CA PRO A 19 8.46 -12.03 21.40
C PRO A 19 7.54 -12.39 22.57
N ASN A 20 6.53 -11.56 22.87
CA ASN A 20 5.58 -11.79 23.96
C ASN A 20 4.37 -12.65 23.57
N VAL A 21 4.27 -13.12 22.32
CA VAL A 21 3.22 -14.06 21.91
C VAL A 21 3.75 -15.49 21.86
N SER A 22 2.86 -16.46 22.05
CA SER A 22 3.21 -17.88 21.97
C SER A 22 3.50 -18.32 20.52
N GLU A 23 4.30 -19.37 20.36
CA GLU A 23 4.61 -19.94 19.05
C GLU A 23 3.35 -20.41 18.30
N GLU A 24 2.39 -21.00 18.99
CA GLU A 24 1.10 -21.39 18.41
C GLU A 24 0.33 -20.18 17.85
N ALA A 25 0.35 -19.05 18.56
CA ALA A 25 -0.27 -17.81 18.11
C ALA A 25 0.46 -17.21 16.89
N LYS A 26 1.79 -17.32 16.83
CA LYS A 26 2.58 -16.90 15.67
C LYS A 26 2.26 -17.77 14.45
N GLN A 27 2.20 -19.09 14.61
CA GLN A 27 1.85 -20.01 13.52
C GLN A 27 0.44 -19.76 12.99
N SER A 28 -0.55 -19.61 13.88
CA SER A 28 -1.92 -19.26 13.50
C SER A 28 -1.99 -17.90 12.76
N SER A 29 -1.22 -16.91 13.23
CA SER A 29 -1.12 -15.60 12.58
C SER A 29 -0.46 -15.69 11.20
N ALA A 30 0.59 -16.50 11.05
CA ALA A 30 1.27 -16.74 9.79
C ALA A 30 0.35 -17.45 8.78
N GLN A 31 -0.39 -18.47 9.19
CA GLN A 31 -1.32 -19.17 8.33
C GLN A 31 -2.47 -18.26 7.87
N ARG A 32 -3.02 -17.44 8.77
CA ARG A 32 -4.02 -16.42 8.41
C ARG A 32 -3.45 -15.38 7.45
N LEU A 33 -2.21 -14.93 7.68
CA LEU A 33 -1.55 -13.95 6.81
C LEU A 33 -1.28 -14.52 5.42
N GLN A 34 -0.92 -15.80 5.31
CA GLN A 34 -0.75 -16.50 4.03
C GLN A 34 -2.07 -16.65 3.28
N ASN A 35 -3.13 -17.11 3.95
CA ASN A 35 -4.47 -17.18 3.34
C ASN A 35 -4.93 -15.80 2.87
N MET A 36 -4.68 -14.75 3.68
CA MET A 36 -4.93 -13.36 3.32
C MET A 36 -4.08 -12.87 2.14
N GLY A 37 -2.82 -13.32 2.05
CA GLY A 37 -1.96 -13.03 0.91
C GLY A 37 -2.41 -13.74 -0.37
N GLU A 38 -2.98 -14.93 -0.26
CA GLU A 38 -3.50 -15.71 -1.39
C GLU A 38 -4.83 -15.14 -1.91
N GLU A 39 -5.76 -14.78 -1.01
CA GLU A 39 -7.01 -14.08 -1.38
C GLU A 39 -6.75 -12.67 -1.94
N VAL A 40 -5.71 -11.97 -1.46
CA VAL A 40 -5.28 -10.67 -2.02
C VAL A 40 -4.47 -10.83 -3.31
N SER A 41 -3.75 -11.95 -3.51
CA SER A 41 -3.02 -12.24 -4.75
C SER A 41 -3.93 -12.58 -5.93
N GLY A 42 -5.22 -12.82 -5.69
CA GLY A 42 -6.27 -12.82 -6.72
C GLY A 42 -6.61 -11.42 -7.25
N SER A 43 -6.06 -10.38 -6.64
CA SER A 43 -6.11 -9.00 -7.11
C SER A 43 -4.67 -8.50 -7.22
N LYS A 44 -4.01 -8.92 -8.30
CA LYS A 44 -3.00 -8.09 -8.96
C LYS A 44 -3.72 -6.80 -9.32
N ASP A 45 -3.76 -5.90 -8.35
CA ASP A 45 -4.37 -4.61 -8.45
C ASP A 45 -3.46 -3.77 -9.37
N GLU A 46 -3.71 -3.92 -10.66
CA GLU A 46 -3.14 -3.13 -11.74
C GLU A 46 -3.84 -1.74 -11.80
N GLY A 47 -4.51 -1.28 -10.71
CA GLY A 47 -5.37 -0.08 -10.72
C GLY A 47 -5.42 0.81 -9.47
N SER A 48 -5.05 0.34 -8.27
CA SER A 48 -5.05 1.13 -7.01
C SER A 48 -3.67 1.70 -6.67
N GLY A 49 -2.59 1.06 -7.13
CA GLY A 49 -1.23 1.63 -7.05
C GLY A 49 -1.11 2.96 -7.79
N THR A 50 -1.70 3.05 -8.99
CA THR A 50 -1.65 4.24 -9.85
C THR A 50 -2.40 5.42 -9.23
N ASN A 51 -3.65 5.25 -8.81
CA ASN A 51 -4.44 6.35 -8.25
C ASN A 51 -3.80 6.93 -6.98
N ARG A 52 -3.28 6.08 -6.08
CA ARG A 52 -2.58 6.54 -4.88
C ARG A 52 -1.28 7.28 -5.20
N GLN A 53 -0.53 6.79 -6.19
CA GLN A 53 0.72 7.41 -6.64
C GLN A 53 0.47 8.75 -7.36
N LEU A 54 -0.50 8.82 -8.27
CA LEU A 54 -0.93 10.05 -8.94
C LEU A 54 -1.46 11.07 -7.93
N GLY A 55 -2.22 10.63 -6.92
CA GLY A 55 -2.62 11.48 -5.80
C GLY A 55 -1.43 12.08 -5.05
N GLY A 56 -0.37 11.29 -4.85
CA GLY A 56 0.89 11.75 -4.26
C GLY A 56 1.60 12.81 -5.11
N HIS A 57 1.73 12.57 -6.42
CA HIS A 57 2.32 13.56 -7.34
C HIS A 57 1.51 14.86 -7.38
N LYS A 58 0.18 14.77 -7.35
CA LYS A 58 -0.70 15.94 -7.30
C LYS A 58 -0.55 16.73 -6.00
N ALA A 59 -0.31 16.05 -4.88
CA ALA A 59 -0.02 16.71 -3.61
C ALA A 59 1.36 17.39 -3.63
N ALA A 60 2.37 16.75 -4.24
CA ALA A 60 3.71 17.31 -4.39
C ALA A 60 3.68 18.65 -5.16
N LEU A 61 2.87 18.76 -6.22
CA LEU A 61 2.69 20.00 -6.97
C LEU A 61 2.14 21.18 -6.14
N LYS A 62 1.30 20.89 -5.14
CA LYS A 62 0.67 21.91 -4.28
C LYS A 62 1.49 22.24 -3.03
N ASN A 63 2.53 21.47 -2.75
CA ASN A 63 3.32 21.65 -1.54
C ASN A 63 4.41 22.73 -1.77
N PRO A 64 4.38 23.85 -1.01
CA PRO A 64 5.39 24.90 -1.15
C PRO A 64 6.79 24.45 -0.69
N ASN A 65 6.89 23.35 0.07
CA ASN A 65 8.16 22.80 0.55
C ASN A 65 8.82 21.82 -0.44
N VAL A 66 8.20 21.59 -1.61
CA VAL A 66 8.77 20.75 -2.66
C VAL A 66 9.51 21.64 -3.65
N SER A 67 10.71 21.22 -4.06
CA SER A 67 11.52 21.92 -5.06
C SER A 67 10.84 21.93 -6.43
N GLU A 68 11.10 22.97 -7.22
CA GLU A 68 10.54 23.11 -8.57
C GLU A 68 10.85 21.92 -9.48
N GLU A 69 12.08 21.40 -9.47
CA GLU A 69 12.48 20.21 -10.26
C GLU A 69 11.64 18.95 -9.90
N ALA A 70 11.38 18.73 -8.61
CA ALA A 70 10.54 17.63 -8.15
C ALA A 70 9.05 17.83 -8.50
N LYS A 71 8.59 19.09 -8.60
CA LYS A 71 7.25 19.41 -9.10
C LYS A 71 7.16 19.14 -10.60
N GLU A 72 8.14 19.55 -11.39
CA GLU A 72 8.18 19.28 -12.83
C GLU A 72 8.12 17.78 -13.12
N HIS A 73 8.94 16.99 -12.43
CA HIS A 73 8.90 15.53 -12.53
C HIS A 73 7.52 14.97 -12.14
N SER A 74 6.93 15.46 -11.05
CA SER A 74 5.59 15.04 -10.63
C SER A 74 4.50 15.43 -11.64
N ALA A 75 4.63 16.59 -12.30
CA ALA A 75 3.73 17.02 -13.36
C ALA A 75 3.86 16.15 -14.62
N GLN A 76 5.09 15.75 -14.97
CA GLN A 76 5.34 14.88 -16.11
C GLN A 76 4.71 13.50 -15.90
N VAL A 77 4.94 12.86 -14.75
CA VAL A 77 4.34 11.57 -14.40
C VAL A 77 2.81 11.63 -14.45
N LEU A 78 2.21 12.72 -13.97
CA LEU A 78 0.76 12.92 -14.07
C LEU A 78 0.31 13.04 -15.52
N ARG A 79 1.02 13.80 -16.36
CA ARG A 79 0.68 13.97 -17.78
C ARG A 79 0.72 12.66 -18.52
N GLU A 80 1.82 11.91 -18.41
CA GLU A 80 1.98 10.59 -19.03
C GLU A 80 0.86 9.65 -18.61
N ALA A 81 0.52 9.60 -17.32
CA ALA A 81 -0.54 8.74 -16.82
C ALA A 81 -1.96 9.12 -17.29
N TYR A 82 -2.22 10.39 -17.63
CA TYR A 82 -3.52 10.82 -18.19
C TYR A 82 -3.56 10.74 -19.72
N ASP A 83 -2.41 10.80 -20.40
CA ASP A 83 -2.32 10.62 -21.85
C ASP A 83 -2.35 9.12 -22.24
N GLU A 84 -2.07 8.22 -21.31
CA GLU A 84 -2.15 6.75 -21.46
C GLU A 84 -3.55 6.15 -21.13
N GLU A 85 -4.55 6.97 -20.78
CA GLU A 85 -5.98 6.60 -20.62
C GLU A 85 -6.80 6.72 -21.91
#